data_AF-A0A6B2VHX8-F1
#
_entry.id   AF-A0A6B2VHX8-F1
#
_cell.length_a   1.000
_cell.length_b   1.000
_cell.length_c   1.000
_cell.angle_alpha   90.00
_cell.angle_beta   90.00
_cell.angle_gamma   90.00
#
_symmetry.space_group_name_H-M   'P 1'
#
loop_
_entity.id
_entity.type
_entity.pdbx_description
1 polymer ?
#
loop_
_entity_poly.entity_id
_entity_poly.type
_entity_poly.pdbx_seq_one_letter_code
_entity_poly.pdbx_strand_id
1 'polypeptide(L)'
;MQLVNAERAKVGCSPLTLNATLTKAAQAHSDDMAAHQNMSHTGSDGSAPGDRITGAGYNWSSYGENVAYGYATPEAVMAGWMASPGHKANILNCSFKEIGVGLAQPGSYWTQDFGTAR
;
A
#
# COMPACT_ATOMS: atom_id res chain seq x y z
N MET A 1 8.75 1.75 -5.18
CA MET A 1 8.34 2.83 -6.12
C MET A 1 8.66 2.53 -7.58
N GLN A 2 9.92 2.27 -7.94
CA GLN A 2 10.30 2.04 -9.34
C GLN A 2 9.52 0.90 -10.01
N LEU A 3 9.40 -0.25 -9.33
CA LEU A 3 8.65 -1.41 -9.85
C LEU A 3 7.16 -1.08 -10.12
N VAL A 4 6.50 -0.40 -9.19
CA VAL A 4 5.10 0.04 -9.35
C VAL A 4 4.95 0.96 -10.56
N ASN A 5 5.80 1.96 -10.68
CA ASN A 5 5.73 2.92 -11.79
C ASN A 5 6.12 2.29 -13.14
N ALA A 6 6.98 1.27 -13.15
CA ALA A 6 7.27 0.49 -14.34
C ALA A 6 6.03 -0.29 -14.84
N GLU A 7 5.27 -0.92 -13.94
CA GLU A 7 4.02 -1.59 -14.31
C GLU A 7 2.94 -0.61 -14.78
N ARG A 8 2.83 0.54 -14.12
CA ARG A 8 1.88 1.61 -14.51
C ARG A 8 2.18 2.20 -15.89
N ALA A 9 3.45 2.35 -16.24
CA ALA A 9 3.85 2.84 -17.56
C ALA A 9 3.40 1.91 -18.69
N LYS A 10 3.37 0.59 -18.47
CA LYS A 10 2.93 -0.40 -19.47
C LYS A 10 1.45 -0.24 -19.86
N VAL A 11 0.64 0.37 -19.01
CA VAL A 11 -0.79 0.62 -19.25
C VAL A 11 -1.11 2.11 -19.46
N GLY A 12 -0.09 2.95 -19.62
CA GLY A 12 -0.26 4.38 -19.89
C GLY A 12 -0.68 5.23 -18.68
N CYS A 13 -0.61 4.69 -17.45
CA CYS A 13 -0.87 5.50 -16.26
C CYS A 13 0.33 6.41 -15.95
N SER A 14 0.05 7.62 -15.45
CA SER A 14 1.08 8.47 -14.86
C SER A 14 1.76 7.79 -13.66
N PRO A 15 3.06 8.06 -13.43
CA PRO A 15 3.76 7.54 -12.27
C PRO A 15 3.14 8.09 -10.99
N LEU A 16 3.09 7.26 -9.95
CA LEU A 16 2.73 7.68 -8.60
C LEU A 16 3.90 8.43 -7.97
N THR A 17 3.56 9.43 -7.15
CA THR A 17 4.50 10.16 -6.29
C THR A 17 4.43 9.62 -4.87
N LEU A 18 5.58 9.57 -4.18
CA LEU A 18 5.62 9.11 -2.80
C LEU A 18 5.07 10.22 -1.89
N ASN A 19 4.08 9.89 -1.06
CA ASN A 19 3.51 10.81 -0.09
C ASN A 19 3.90 10.38 1.34
N ALA A 20 4.43 11.31 2.13
CA ALA A 20 4.92 11.03 3.48
C ALA A 20 3.79 10.65 4.45
N THR A 21 2.60 11.22 4.29
CA THR A 21 1.43 10.92 5.13
C THR A 21 0.87 9.55 4.85
N LEU A 22 0.76 9.16 3.57
CA LEU A 22 0.41 7.79 3.19
C LEU A 22 1.48 6.80 3.66
N THR A 23 2.77 7.16 3.55
CA THR A 23 3.88 6.31 4.04
C THR A 23 3.76 6.08 5.55
N LYS A 24 3.40 7.11 6.31
CA LYS A 24 3.17 7.00 7.75
C LYS A 24 2.02 6.02 8.07
N ALA A 25 0.90 6.11 7.34
CA ALA A 25 -0.22 5.19 7.51
C ALA A 25 0.18 3.74 7.18
N ALA A 26 0.81 3.53 6.02
CA ALA A 26 1.24 2.22 5.56
C ALA A 26 2.27 1.58 6.50
N GLN A 27 3.24 2.36 6.99
CA GLN A 27 4.24 1.87 7.95
C GLN A 27 3.60 1.48 9.28
N ALA A 28 2.71 2.32 9.83
CA ALA A 28 2.02 2.00 11.08
C ALA A 28 1.18 0.72 10.97
N HIS A 29 0.55 0.50 9.82
CA HIS A 29 -0.21 -0.74 9.56
C HIS A 29 0.70 -1.96 9.41
N SER A 30 1.84 -1.82 8.72
CA SER A 30 2.84 -2.89 8.65
C SER A 30 3.36 -3.26 10.04
N ASP A 31 3.66 -2.27 10.88
CA ASP A 31 4.13 -2.47 12.25
C ASP A 31 3.04 -3.16 13.11
N ASP A 32 1.77 -2.77 12.97
CA ASP A 32 0.64 -3.40 13.64
C ASP A 32 0.48 -4.88 13.25
N MET A 33 0.52 -5.18 11.94
CA MET A 33 0.46 -6.56 11.44
C MET A 33 1.62 -7.41 11.94
N ALA A 34 2.83 -6.84 12.01
CA ALA A 34 4.00 -7.54 12.53
C ALA A 34 3.90 -7.81 14.03
N ALA A 35 3.45 -6.82 14.81
CA ALA A 35 3.27 -6.95 16.27
C ALA A 35 2.24 -8.01 16.65
N HIS A 36 1.19 -8.16 15.84
CA HIS A 36 0.10 -9.12 16.08
C HIS A 36 0.21 -10.40 15.24
N GLN A 37 1.27 -10.51 14.43
CA GLN A 37 1.55 -11.65 13.55
C GLN A 37 0.37 -12.03 12.64
N ASN A 38 -0.39 -11.04 12.17
CA ASN A 38 -1.62 -11.24 11.42
C ASN A 38 -1.66 -10.33 10.19
N MET A 39 -1.83 -10.92 9.00
CA MET A 39 -1.97 -10.16 7.75
C MET A 39 -3.43 -9.87 7.49
N SER A 40 -3.80 -8.58 7.48
CA SER A 40 -5.18 -8.11 7.41
C SER A 40 -5.24 -6.69 6.85
N HIS A 41 -6.33 -6.32 6.19
CA HIS A 41 -6.64 -4.91 5.88
C HIS A 41 -7.18 -4.15 7.10
N THR A 42 -7.81 -4.85 8.03
CA THR A 42 -8.29 -4.30 9.31
C THR A 42 -7.16 -4.31 10.33
N GLY A 43 -6.91 -3.17 10.97
CA GLY A 43 -5.94 -3.07 12.06
C GLY A 43 -6.38 -3.84 13.31
N SER A 44 -5.45 -4.13 14.21
CA SER A 44 -5.73 -4.82 15.48
C SER A 44 -6.74 -4.08 16.37
N ASP A 45 -6.85 -2.76 16.20
CA ASP A 45 -7.80 -1.87 16.85
C ASP A 45 -9.18 -1.81 16.16
N GLY A 46 -9.37 -2.55 15.06
CA GLY A 46 -10.58 -2.54 14.25
C GLY A 46 -10.62 -1.46 13.17
N SER A 47 -9.58 -0.64 13.01
CA SER A 47 -9.53 0.42 12.00
C SER A 47 -9.55 -0.14 10.57
N ALA A 48 -10.30 0.52 9.68
CA ALA A 48 -10.20 0.27 8.26
C ALA A 48 -9.05 1.09 7.63
N PRO A 49 -8.56 0.75 6.42
CA PRO A 49 -7.46 1.48 5.79
C PRO A 49 -7.75 2.98 5.62
N GLY A 50 -8.98 3.33 5.25
CA GLY A 50 -9.41 4.73 5.14
C GLY A 50 -9.35 5.49 6.47
N ASP A 51 -9.62 4.83 7.60
CA ASP A 51 -9.51 5.44 8.93
C ASP A 51 -8.06 5.72 9.28
N ARG A 52 -7.16 4.77 9.01
CA ARG A 52 -5.71 4.94 9.24
C ARG A 52 -5.12 6.04 8.36
N ILE A 53 -5.50 6.08 7.08
CA ILE A 53 -5.07 7.12 6.13
C ILE A 53 -5.56 8.50 6.59
N THR A 54 -6.82 8.61 7.00
CA THR A 54 -7.39 9.87 7.50
C THR A 54 -6.75 10.27 8.82
N GLY A 55 -6.57 9.33 9.76
CA GLY A 55 -5.93 9.53 11.06
C GLY A 55 -4.44 9.91 10.95
N ALA A 56 -3.75 9.48 9.89
CA ALA A 56 -2.40 9.94 9.58
C ALA A 56 -2.38 11.41 9.11
N GLY A 57 -3.52 11.95 8.66
CA GLY A 57 -3.70 13.33 8.22
C GLY A 57 -3.83 13.49 6.70
N TYR A 58 -4.05 12.41 5.94
CA TYR A 58 -4.21 12.48 4.49
C TYR A 58 -5.69 12.65 4.14
N ASN A 59 -6.03 13.78 3.53
CA ASN A 59 -7.38 14.05 3.04
C ASN A 59 -7.52 13.53 1.61
N TRP A 60 -8.40 12.56 1.39
CA TRP A 60 -8.50 11.84 0.12
C TRP A 60 -9.87 11.98 -0.53
N SER A 61 -9.89 11.94 -1.86
CA SER A 61 -11.08 11.75 -2.70
C SER A 61 -11.25 10.27 -3.11
N SER A 62 -10.14 9.53 -3.21
CA SER A 62 -10.11 8.07 -3.33
C SER A 62 -8.87 7.50 -2.67
N TYR A 63 -8.96 6.24 -2.22
CA TYR A 63 -7.85 5.47 -1.68
C TYR A 63 -7.93 4.00 -2.10
N GLY A 64 -6.83 3.28 -1.91
CA GLY A 64 -6.76 1.82 -2.03
C GLY A 64 -5.61 1.27 -1.19
N GLU A 65 -5.66 0.00 -0.82
CA GLU A 65 -4.60 -0.64 -0.03
C GLU A 65 -4.24 -2.01 -0.65
N ASN A 66 -2.95 -2.32 -0.70
CA ASN A 66 -2.45 -3.67 -0.87
C ASN A 66 -1.64 -4.08 0.37
N VAL A 67 -1.87 -5.28 0.89
CA VAL A 67 -1.05 -5.87 1.94
C VAL A 67 -0.41 -7.17 1.47
N ALA A 68 0.73 -7.53 2.03
CA ALA A 68 1.37 -8.83 1.81
C ALA A 68 2.24 -9.23 3.00
N TYR A 69 2.54 -10.53 3.11
CA TYR A 69 3.37 -11.10 4.16
C TYR A 69 4.28 -12.19 3.58
N GLY A 70 5.47 -12.36 4.13
CA GLY A 70 6.38 -13.47 3.80
C GLY A 70 7.25 -13.26 2.56
N TYR A 71 7.15 -12.12 1.89
CA TYR A 71 8.00 -11.79 0.74
C TYR A 71 9.29 -11.10 1.20
N ALA A 72 10.44 -11.71 0.93
CA ALA A 72 11.73 -11.20 1.40
C ALA A 72 12.23 -9.97 0.63
N THR A 73 11.77 -9.75 -0.60
CA THR A 73 12.28 -8.66 -1.46
C THR A 73 11.15 -7.86 -2.12
N PRO A 74 11.41 -6.59 -2.50
CA PRO A 74 10.49 -5.77 -3.27
C PRO A 74 10.03 -6.41 -4.59
N GLU A 75 10.92 -7.13 -5.28
CA GLU A 75 10.62 -7.82 -6.54
C GLU A 75 9.65 -8.97 -6.32
N ALA A 76 9.86 -9.75 -5.27
CA ALA A 76 9.02 -10.89 -4.93
C ALA A 76 7.61 -10.44 -4.54
N VAL A 77 7.48 -9.41 -3.69
CA VAL A 77 6.17 -8.89 -3.29
C VAL A 77 5.45 -8.23 -4.47
N MET A 78 6.17 -7.52 -5.34
CA MET A 78 5.58 -6.92 -6.54
C MET A 78 5.03 -7.99 -7.49
N ALA A 79 5.77 -9.09 -7.70
CA ALA A 79 5.30 -10.21 -8.51
C ALA A 79 4.02 -10.82 -7.90
N GLY A 80 3.98 -11.00 -6.58
CA GLY A 80 2.80 -11.49 -5.86
C GLY A 80 1.58 -10.58 -6.02
N TRP A 81 1.75 -9.25 -5.88
CA TRP A 81 0.66 -8.30 -6.12
C TRP A 81 0.18 -8.30 -7.57
N MET A 82 1.10 -8.36 -8.55
CA MET A 82 0.72 -8.37 -9.97
C MET A 82 0.03 -9.67 -10.42
N ALA A 83 0.27 -10.78 -9.72
CA ALA A 83 -0.43 -12.05 -9.94
C ALA A 83 -1.85 -12.09 -9.33
N SER A 84 -2.15 -11.20 -8.38
CA SER A 84 -3.48 -11.10 -7.76
C SER A 84 -4.35 -10.05 -8.49
N PRO A 85 -5.51 -10.41 -9.05
CA PRO A 85 -6.37 -9.46 -9.77
C PRO A 85 -6.76 -8.23 -8.95
N GLY A 86 -7.06 -8.40 -7.66
CA GLY A 86 -7.42 -7.29 -6.78
C GLY A 86 -6.25 -6.33 -6.52
N HIS A 87 -5.08 -6.86 -6.18
CA HIS A 87 -3.90 -6.04 -5.91
C HIS A 87 -3.38 -5.34 -7.17
N LYS A 88 -3.41 -6.06 -8.31
CA LYS A 88 -3.10 -5.51 -9.64
C LYS A 88 -4.04 -4.38 -10.00
N ALA A 89 -5.34 -4.49 -9.72
CA ALA A 89 -6.30 -3.44 -10.00
C ALA A 89 -5.95 -2.13 -9.25
N ASN A 90 -5.51 -2.21 -7.99
CA ASN A 90 -5.05 -1.04 -7.24
C ASN A 90 -3.79 -0.42 -7.86
N ILE A 91 -2.77 -1.22 -8.16
CA ILE A 91 -1.50 -0.76 -8.74
C ILE A 91 -1.73 -0.04 -10.09
N LEU A 92 -2.59 -0.61 -10.93
CA LEU A 92 -2.86 -0.12 -12.30
C LEU A 92 -4.02 0.88 -12.37
N ASN A 93 -4.59 1.29 -11.25
CA ASN A 93 -5.63 2.32 -11.25
C ASN A 93 -5.01 3.70 -11.54
N CYS A 94 -5.22 4.22 -12.75
CA CYS A 94 -4.67 5.52 -13.17
C CYS A 94 -5.28 6.72 -12.42
N SER A 95 -6.38 6.52 -11.68
CA SER A 95 -6.97 7.59 -10.86
C SER A 95 -6.09 7.96 -9.67
N PHE A 96 -5.34 7.01 -9.10
CA PHE A 96 -4.38 7.26 -8.03
C PHE A 96 -3.19 8.07 -8.52
N LYS A 97 -2.74 9.02 -7.68
CA LYS A 97 -1.62 9.95 -7.95
C LYS A 97 -0.48 9.80 -6.94
N GLU A 98 -0.80 9.32 -5.76
CA GLU A 98 0.10 9.24 -4.63
C GLU A 98 0.12 7.83 -4.04
N ILE A 99 1.23 7.48 -3.39
CA ILE A 99 1.41 6.20 -2.72
C ILE A 99 2.27 6.37 -1.46
N GLY A 100 1.98 5.57 -0.44
CA GLY A 100 2.83 5.29 0.70
C GLY A 100 3.18 3.81 0.75
N VAL A 101 4.37 3.47 1.24
CA VAL A 101 4.81 2.07 1.38
C VAL A 101 5.36 1.85 2.78
N GLY A 102 4.88 0.80 3.44
CA GLY A 102 5.36 0.31 4.73
C GLY A 102 6.00 -1.07 4.60
N LEU A 103 7.02 -1.32 5.43
CA LEU A 103 7.60 -2.64 5.63
C LEU A 103 7.96 -2.83 7.10
N ALA A 104 7.48 -3.91 7.71
CA ALA A 104 7.81 -4.26 9.08
C ALA A 104 8.38 -5.67 9.21
N GLN A 105 9.20 -5.86 10.24
CA GLN A 105 9.79 -7.13 10.65
C GLN A 105 9.35 -7.46 12.09
N PRO A 106 9.36 -8.74 12.51
CA PRO A 106 9.74 -9.92 11.74
C PRO A 106 8.68 -10.34 10.70
N GLY A 107 9.11 -11.07 9.66
CA GLY A 107 8.21 -11.75 8.73
C GLY A 107 7.85 -10.99 7.44
N SER A 108 8.43 -9.80 7.25
CA SER A 108 8.23 -8.97 6.05
C SER A 108 6.75 -8.69 5.75
N TYR A 109 6.10 -7.94 6.64
CA TYR A 109 4.76 -7.40 6.43
C TYR A 109 4.86 -6.13 5.58
N TRP A 110 4.19 -6.11 4.44
CA TRP A 110 4.20 -5.01 3.48
C TRP A 110 2.83 -4.37 3.38
N THR A 111 2.80 -3.05 3.29
CA THR A 111 1.60 -2.28 2.96
C THR A 111 1.90 -1.29 1.84
N GLN A 112 0.98 -1.16 0.88
CA GLN A 112 0.92 -0.04 -0.06
C GLN A 112 -0.41 0.67 0.12
N ASP A 113 -0.36 1.94 0.51
CA ASP A 113 -1.53 2.80 0.51
C ASP A 113 -1.48 3.70 -0.73
N PHE A 114 -2.51 3.67 -1.53
CA PHE A 114 -2.69 4.51 -2.71
C PHE A 114 -3.68 5.62 -2.41
N GLY A 115 -3.48 6.79 -3.01
CA GLY A 115 -4.38 7.91 -2.80
C GLY A 115 -4.45 8.90 -3.95
N THR A 116 -5.54 9.64 -3.94
CA THR A 116 -5.68 10.93 -4.63
C THR A 116 -6.22 11.93 -3.63
N ALA A 117 -5.49 13.03 -3.43
CA ALA A 117 -5.89 14.06 -2.49
C ALA A 117 -7.26 14.67 -2.86
N ARG A 118 -7.95 15.20 -1.85
CA ARG A 118 -9.20 15.96 -2.01
C ARG A 118 -8.94 17.43 -2.32
#